data_AF-A0A951K4E0-F1
#
_entry.id   AF-A0A951K4E0-F1
#
_cell.length_a   1.000
_cell.length_b   1.000
_cell.length_c   1.000
_cell.angle_alpha   90.00
_cell.angle_beta   90.00
_cell.angle_gamma   90.00
#
_symmetry.space_group_name_H-M   'P 1'
#
loop_
_entity.id
_entity.type
_entity.pdbx_description
1 polymer ?
#
loop_
_entity_poly.entity_id
_entity_poly.type
_entity_poly.pdbx_seq_one_letter_code
_entity_poly.pdbx_strand_id
1 'polypeptide(L)' 'MNILLDCAWCGDETVFEVNEADDELVCGACNTRTAFAPDPATTFALLYESARAA' A
#
# COMPACT_ATOMS: atom_id res chain seq x y z
N MET A 1 -8.12 -4.77 -11.53
CA MET A 1 -7.09 -5.86 -11.46
C MET A 1 -6.99 -6.32 -10.01
N ASN A 2 -6.58 -7.56 -9.71
CA ASN A 2 -6.54 -8.08 -8.34
C ASN A 2 -5.16 -8.66 -7.99
N ILE A 3 -4.73 -8.51 -6.75
CA ILE A 3 -3.44 -8.99 -6.23
C ILE A 3 -3.65 -9.60 -4.83
N LEU A 4 -2.95 -10.69 -4.49
CA LEU A 4 -2.99 -11.31 -3.17
C LEU A 4 -1.86 -10.76 -2.30
N LEU A 5 -2.17 -10.18 -1.13
CA LEU A 5 -1.21 -9.58 -0.20
C LEU A 5 -1.64 -9.79 1.26
N ASP A 6 -0.68 -9.73 2.16
CA ASP A 6 -0.92 -9.55 3.59
C ASP A 6 -1.30 -8.10 3.89
N CYS A 7 -2.48 -7.89 4.49
CA CYS A 7 -2.92 -6.56 4.87
C CYS A 7 -2.22 -6.11 6.16
N ALA A 8 -1.40 -5.06 6.08
CA ALA A 8 -0.70 -4.50 7.25
C ALA A 8 -1.63 -3.96 8.35
N TRP A 9 -2.91 -3.73 8.05
CA TRP A 9 -3.89 -3.17 8.99
C TRP A 9 -4.74 -4.23 9.70
N CYS A 10 -5.28 -5.21 8.98
CA CYS A 10 -6.08 -6.28 9.61
C CYS A 10 -5.29 -7.56 9.87
N GLY A 11 -4.10 -7.70 9.27
CA GLY A 11 -3.24 -8.88 9.41
C GLY A 11 -3.67 -10.08 8.57
N ASP A 12 -4.73 -9.96 7.77
CA ASP A 12 -5.23 -11.04 6.93
C ASP A 12 -4.50 -11.07 5.57
N GLU A 13 -4.16 -12.27 5.10
CA GLU A 13 -3.81 -12.52 3.71
C GLU A 13 -5.11 -12.52 2.88
N THR A 14 -5.26 -11.55 1.99
CA THR A 14 -6.49 -11.41 1.21
C THR A 14 -6.26 -10.75 -0.14
N VAL A 15 -7.26 -10.83 -1.00
CA VAL A 15 -7.23 -10.20 -2.31
C VAL A 15 -7.45 -8.70 -2.13
N PHE A 16 -6.53 -7.92 -2.69
CA PHE A 16 -6.67 -6.48 -2.86
C PHE A 16 -7.18 -6.17 -4.27
N GLU A 17 -8.14 -5.25 -4.34
CA GLU A 17 -8.60 -4.64 -5.58
C GLU A 17 -7.67 -3.47 -5.93
N VAL A 18 -7.18 -3.45 -7.18
CA VAL A 18 -6.47 -2.31 -7.75
C VAL A 18 -7.51 -1.37 -8.36
N ASN A 19 -7.67 -0.21 -7.75
CA ASN A 19 -8.43 0.90 -8.28
C ASN A 19 -7.48 1.82 -9.06
N GLU A 20 -7.40 1.61 -10.37
CA GLU A 20 -6.53 2.36 -11.29
C GLU A 20 -6.96 3.81 -11.49
N ALA A 21 -8.22 4.15 -11.22
CA ALA A 21 -8.71 5.52 -11.38
C ALA A 21 -8.13 6.46 -10.31
N ASP A 22 -7.88 5.90 -9.13
CA ASP A 22 -7.42 6.64 -7.94
C ASP A 22 -5.98 6.24 -7.53
N ASP A 23 -5.33 5.36 -8.29
CA ASP A 23 -4.04 4.73 -7.94
C ASP A 23 -4.04 4.14 -6.51
N GLU A 24 -5.11 3.40 -6.16
CA GLU A 24 -5.28 2.80 -4.84
C GLU A 24 -5.33 1.27 -4.87
N LEU A 25 -4.89 0.66 -3.77
CA LEU A 25 -5.11 -0.72 -3.37
C LEU A 25 -6.17 -0.76 -2.27
N VAL A 26 -7.22 -1.55 -2.46
CA VAL A 26 -8.31 -1.72 -1.49
C VAL A 26 -8.30 -3.14 -0.96
N CYS A 27 -8.15 -3.30 0.36
CA CYS A 27 -8.16 -4.60 1.02
C CYS A 27 -9.56 -5.25 0.96
N GLY A 28 -9.67 -6.47 0.43
CA GLY A 28 -10.94 -7.18 0.35
C GLY A 28 -11.53 -7.65 1.69
N ALA A 29 -10.74 -7.66 2.77
CA ALA A 29 -11.21 -8.06 4.10
C ALA A 29 -11.72 -6.86 4.93
N CYS A 30 -10.92 -5.80 5.04
CA CYS A 30 -11.22 -4.66 5.92
C CYS A 30 -11.55 -3.36 5.17
N ASN A 31 -11.52 -3.36 3.84
CA ASN A 31 -11.73 -2.18 2.98
C ASN A 31 -10.74 -1.02 3.22
N THR A 32 -9.63 -1.25 3.92
CA THR A 32 -8.56 -0.25 4.02
C THR A 32 -8.01 0.06 2.63
N ARG A 33 -7.80 1.34 2.36
CA ARG A 33 -7.26 1.87 1.11
C ARG A 33 -5.84 2.36 1.32
N THR A 34 -4.95 2.07 0.39
CA THR A 34 -3.57 2.56 0.39
C THR A 34 -3.14 2.89 -1.03
N ALA A 35 -2.21 3.80 -1.21
CA ALA A 35 -1.73 4.15 -2.54
C ALA A 35 -1.02 2.94 -3.19
N PHE A 36 -1.38 2.62 -4.44
CA PHE A 36 -0.78 1.55 -5.25
C PHE A 36 0.71 1.83 -5.52
N ALA A 37 1.09 3.10 -5.59
CA ALA A 37 2.46 3.56 -5.48
C ALA A 37 2.53 4.63 -4.39
N PRO A 38 3.40 4.53 -3.37
CA PRO A 38 3.81 5.73 -2.66
C PRO A 38 4.40 6.65 -3.73
N ASP A 39 3.91 7.89 -3.83
CA ASP A 39 4.44 8.82 -4.84
C ASP A 39 5.98 8.83 -4.73
N PRO A 40 6.74 9.08 -5.82
CA PRO A 40 8.19 8.98 -5.78
C PRO A 40 8.85 9.80 -4.65
N ALA A 41 8.25 10.91 -4.22
CA ALA A 41 8.71 11.67 -3.08
C ALA A 41 8.45 10.94 -1.75
N THR A 42 7.28 10.33 -1.56
CA THR A 42 7.01 9.46 -0.41
C THR A 42 7.92 8.22 -0.38
N THR A 43 8.15 7.58 -1.53
CA THR A 43 9.10 6.45 -1.63
C THR A 43 10.52 6.89 -1.27
N PHE A 44 10.98 8.04 -1.79
CA PHE A 44 12.29 8.59 -1.47
C PHE A 44 12.41 8.95 0.01
N ALA A 45 11.43 9.65 0.58
CA ALA A 45 11.40 10.02 1.99
C ALA A 45 11.48 8.77 2.89
N LEU A 46 10.65 7.77 2.62
CA LEU A 46 10.63 6.53 3.40
C LEU A 46 11.95 5.75 3.32
N LEU A 47 12.65 5.76 2.18
CA LEU A 47 13.91 5.02 2.02
C LEU A 47 15.13 5.79 2.56
N TYR A 48 15.17 7.11 2.40
CA TYR A 48 16.37 7.90 2.68
C TYR A 48 16.28 8.71 3.97
N GLU A 49 15.09 9.15 4.41
CA GLU A 49 14.95 9.86 5.69
C GLU A 49 14.99 8.90 6.87
N SER A 50 14.37 7.72 6.75
CA SER A 50 14.47 6.66 7.77
C SER A 50 15.90 6.13 7.92
N ALA A 51 16.63 5.98 6.81
CA ALA A 51 18.04 5.58 6.81
C ALA A 51 18.98 6.63 7.42
N ARG A 52 18.55 7.90 7.48
CA ARG A 52 19.33 9.00 8.07
C ARG A 52 19.07 9.17 9.57
N ALA A 53 18.02 8.55 10.10
CA ALA A 53 17.69 8.54 11.52
C ALA A 53 18.28 7.34 12.30
N ALA A 54 19.04 6.46 11.63
CA ALA A 54 19.70 5.27 12.20
C ALA A 54 21.21 5.49 12.46
#